data_AF-A0A352IBB7-F1
#
_entry.id   AF-A0A352IBB7-F1
#
_cell.length_a   1.000
_cell.length_b   1.000
_cell.length_c   1.000
_cell.angle_alpha   90.00
_cell.angle_beta   90.00
_cell.angle_gamma   90.00
#
_symmetry.space_group_name_H-M   'P 1'
#
loop_
_entity.id
_entity.type
_entity.pdbx_description
1 polymer ?
#
loop_
_entity_poly.entity_id
_entity_poly.type
_entity_poly.pdbx_seq_one_letter_code
_entity_poly.pdbx_strand_id
1 'polypeptide(L)'
;MDRRDFLRSGALLAGALCLDLKAFAQATSSLGKPRLRVGILSDIHIRLERDLSVLERTFRYFRDREVDAVLIAGDMADTGLERQMRMVSSTWFKVFPKDRLPNGRHVERLFVYGNHDIEGHHYGTLAEALQGDDREQTLAREAIGDRREQFWRRYYHEKFQPIYIKDVRGYKFVGAHWTNWQNTPGLQEFLGAHAGELGGEKPFFYFQHPHPRNTCSGEWAWGQDNGEVTEALSRFPNCIAFSGHSHQILNDERTIWQGAFTSVGTSSLSYTYSFGGRENTYIDGGPDYPAQMPRVEQGDGKQGMVMTVYDDAVALERWDFMYQRPLASNWIVPLPLGGRARPLSFESRALEAVAPQFARGDKATVSKARGKDRKGREQWQTTVRFPNVLRERNGQRAFDFEVTLEEAMADVTRIVCQKRVMSPHFYLCEEKDRDEVACVFGEAEVPVNFPYRFAIRPCECFGKKGAPLYTDWRQDKG
;
A
#
# COMPACT_ATOMS: atom_id res chain seq x y z
N MET A 1 29.35 5.61 23.28
CA MET A 1 27.99 5.09 23.49
C MET A 1 28.05 4.01 24.55
N ASP A 2 27.45 4.25 25.71
CA ASP A 2 27.43 3.28 26.81
C ASP A 2 26.45 2.13 26.48
N ARG A 3 26.86 0.88 26.74
CA ARG A 3 26.06 -0.34 26.50
C ARG A 3 24.71 -0.32 27.24
N ARG A 4 24.57 0.53 28.26
CA ARG A 4 23.33 0.71 29.03
C ARG A 4 22.26 1.55 28.32
N ASP A 5 22.63 2.48 27.44
CA ASP A 5 21.65 3.29 26.70
C ASP A 5 21.07 2.52 25.50
N PHE A 6 21.88 1.70 24.82
CA PHE A 6 21.41 0.82 23.76
C PHE A 6 20.38 -0.21 24.25
N LEU A 7 20.49 -0.66 25.51
CA LEU A 7 19.55 -1.62 26.10
C LEU A 7 18.23 -0.97 26.56
N ARG A 8 18.21 0.33 26.89
CA ARG A 8 16.98 1.05 27.23
C ARG A 8 16.16 1.41 25.98
N SER A 9 16.82 1.81 24.89
CA SER A 9 16.15 2.11 23.62
C SER A 9 15.83 0.84 22.81
N GLY A 10 16.71 -0.16 22.86
CA GLY A 10 16.57 -1.42 22.13
C GLY A 10 15.46 -2.33 22.67
N ALA A 11 15.21 -2.35 23.98
CA ALA A 11 14.18 -3.21 24.57
C ALA A 11 12.74 -2.68 24.39
N LEU A 12 12.56 -1.36 24.24
CA LEU A 12 11.26 -0.74 23.98
C LEU A 12 10.81 -0.88 22.52
N LEU A 13 11.76 -0.98 21.59
CA LEU A 13 11.50 -1.11 20.15
C LEU A 13 11.55 -2.56 19.63
N ALA A 14 12.25 -3.48 20.32
CA ALA A 14 12.39 -4.87 19.90
C ALA A 14 11.07 -5.67 19.84
N GLY A 15 10.00 -5.21 20.48
CA GLY A 15 8.67 -5.85 20.44
C GLY A 15 7.57 -5.02 19.78
N ALA A 16 7.88 -3.83 19.28
CA ALA A 16 6.89 -2.78 18.99
C ALA A 16 7.11 -2.14 17.60
N LEU A 17 7.40 -2.95 16.58
CA LEU A 17 7.65 -2.47 15.21
C LEU A 17 6.36 -2.17 14.43
N CYS A 18 5.21 -2.46 15.05
CA CYS A 18 3.86 -2.18 14.58
C CYS A 18 3.02 -1.72 15.78
N LEU A 19 3.02 -0.41 16.08
CA LEU A 19 2.24 0.15 17.19
C LEU A 19 0.90 0.70 16.74
N ASP A 20 -0.18 0.43 17.49
CA ASP A 20 -1.42 1.17 17.31
C ASP A 20 -1.25 2.66 17.66
N LEU A 21 -2.20 3.53 17.31
CA LEU A 21 -2.08 4.97 17.57
C LEU A 21 -1.87 5.34 19.05
N LYS A 22 -2.43 4.58 20.01
CA LYS A 22 -2.33 4.91 21.44
C LYS A 22 -0.97 4.47 21.99
N ALA A 23 -0.56 3.26 21.66
CA ALA A 23 0.76 2.73 21.96
C ALA A 23 1.86 3.51 21.22
N PHE A 24 1.58 4.02 20.02
CA PHE A 24 2.43 4.93 19.26
C PHE A 24 2.47 6.32 19.90
N ALA A 25 1.36 6.89 20.35
CA ALA A 25 1.36 8.16 21.09
C ALA A 25 2.16 8.05 22.41
N GLN A 26 2.11 6.89 23.07
CA GLN A 26 2.94 6.58 24.24
C GLN A 26 4.41 6.37 23.86
N ALA A 27 4.72 5.60 22.82
CA ALA A 27 6.10 5.36 22.38
C ALA A 27 6.75 6.63 21.79
N THR A 28 6.00 7.47 21.08
CA THR A 28 6.49 8.75 20.54
C THR A 28 6.76 9.78 21.63
N SER A 29 6.08 9.70 22.79
CA SER A 29 6.46 10.52 23.95
C SER A 29 7.90 10.24 24.42
N SER A 30 8.43 9.04 24.14
CA SER A 30 9.83 8.67 24.38
C SER A 30 10.79 8.90 23.19
N LEU A 31 10.28 9.10 21.96
CA LEU A 31 11.10 9.35 20.75
C LEU A 31 11.55 10.82 20.64
N GLY A 32 11.12 11.69 21.55
CA GLY A 32 11.54 13.08 21.61
C GLY A 32 10.87 13.97 20.56
N LYS A 33 11.52 15.10 20.22
CA LYS A 33 10.94 16.13 19.35
C LYS A 33 11.06 15.75 17.87
N PRO A 34 9.98 15.83 17.08
CA PRO A 34 10.03 15.67 15.62
C PRO A 34 11.05 16.61 14.96
N ARG A 35 11.91 16.05 14.11
CA ARG A 35 12.92 16.77 13.31
C ARG A 35 12.43 17.12 11.91
N LEU A 36 11.53 16.31 11.38
CA LEU A 36 10.94 16.46 10.05
C LEU A 36 9.58 15.78 10.00
N ARG A 37 8.60 16.39 9.33
CA ARG A 37 7.33 15.73 8.97
C ARG A 37 7.07 15.81 7.46
N VAL A 38 6.67 14.71 6.86
CA VAL A 38 6.40 14.61 5.42
C VAL A 38 5.08 13.88 5.18
N GLY A 39 4.17 14.47 4.41
CA GLY A 39 3.02 13.75 3.86
C GLY A 39 3.47 12.92 2.65
N ILE A 40 3.09 11.65 2.56
CA ILE A 40 3.54 10.74 1.50
C ILE A 40 2.33 10.15 0.78
N LEU A 41 2.34 10.30 -0.55
CA LEU A 41 1.30 9.82 -1.46
C LEU A 41 1.94 9.24 -2.72
N SER A 42 1.11 8.55 -3.50
CA SER A 42 1.36 8.19 -4.89
C SER A 42 0.03 7.85 -5.55
N ASP A 43 0.05 7.67 -6.88
CA ASP A 43 -1.03 7.06 -7.65
C ASP A 43 -2.37 7.74 -7.31
N ILE A 44 -2.40 9.06 -7.43
CA ILE A 44 -3.59 9.86 -7.15
C ILE A 44 -4.57 9.86 -8.33
N HIS A 45 -4.10 9.57 -9.55
CA HIS A 45 -4.86 9.39 -10.79
C HIS A 45 -6.01 10.39 -10.94
N ILE A 46 -5.71 11.68 -10.98
CA ILE A 46 -6.73 12.67 -11.26
C ILE A 46 -7.21 12.49 -12.69
N ARG A 47 -8.48 12.12 -12.86
CA ARG A 47 -9.17 12.03 -14.15
C ARG A 47 -9.96 13.30 -14.40
N LEU A 48 -10.80 13.65 -13.42
CA LEU A 48 -11.81 14.70 -13.48
C LEU A 48 -11.93 15.45 -12.14
N GLU A 49 -12.68 16.55 -12.13
CA GLU A 49 -12.83 17.40 -10.93
C GLU A 49 -13.38 16.68 -9.69
N ARG A 50 -14.23 15.66 -9.88
CA ARG A 50 -14.79 14.87 -8.78
C ARG A 50 -13.71 14.13 -7.96
N ASP A 51 -12.56 13.82 -8.57
CA ASP A 51 -11.46 13.10 -7.93
C ASP A 51 -10.68 14.02 -6.97
N LEU A 52 -10.80 15.34 -7.14
CA LEU A 52 -10.05 16.33 -6.34
C LEU A 52 -10.47 16.39 -4.88
N SER A 53 -11.68 15.92 -4.55
CA SER A 53 -12.22 16.01 -3.19
C SER A 53 -11.37 15.25 -2.17
N VAL A 54 -10.85 14.07 -2.53
CA VAL A 54 -9.97 13.27 -1.66
C VAL A 54 -8.58 13.90 -1.61
N LEU A 55 -8.04 14.34 -2.75
CA LEU A 55 -6.73 14.98 -2.82
C LEU A 55 -6.68 16.26 -1.96
N GLU A 56 -7.65 17.16 -2.13
CA GLU A 56 -7.72 18.41 -1.36
C GLU A 56 -7.86 18.13 0.15
N ARG A 57 -8.72 17.17 0.52
CA ARG A 57 -8.88 16.76 1.93
C ARG A 57 -7.58 16.23 2.52
N THR A 58 -6.83 15.45 1.74
CA THR A 58 -5.55 14.86 2.15
C THR A 58 -4.46 15.93 2.30
N PHE A 59 -4.36 16.87 1.36
CA PHE A 59 -3.46 18.01 1.49
C PHE A 59 -3.80 18.88 2.71
N ARG A 60 -5.09 19.15 2.97
CA ARG A 60 -5.51 19.89 4.17
C ARG A 60 -5.11 19.15 5.44
N TYR A 61 -5.27 17.84 5.46
CA TYR A 61 -4.83 17.01 6.57
C TYR A 61 -3.31 17.11 6.82
N PHE A 62 -2.48 17.13 5.77
CA PHE A 62 -1.04 17.36 5.89
C PHE A 62 -0.71 18.78 6.37
N ARG A 63 -1.38 19.79 5.82
CA ARG A 63 -1.25 21.19 6.25
C ARG A 63 -1.55 21.35 7.74
N ASP A 64 -2.64 20.75 8.22
CA ASP A 64 -3.09 20.85 9.61
C ASP A 64 -2.15 20.10 10.57
N ARG A 65 -1.32 19.19 10.05
CA ARG A 65 -0.20 18.55 10.77
C ARG A 65 1.12 19.30 10.66
N GLU A 66 1.11 20.45 9.99
CA GLU A 66 2.25 21.29 9.73
C GLU A 66 3.46 20.55 9.13
N VAL A 67 3.22 19.69 8.13
CA VAL A 67 4.31 19.01 7.42
C VAL A 67 5.32 20.01 6.85
N ASP A 68 6.58 19.61 6.80
CA ASP A 68 7.66 20.38 6.17
C ASP A 68 7.74 20.11 4.66
N ALA A 69 7.20 18.99 4.20
CA ALA A 69 7.13 18.63 2.78
C ALA A 69 5.95 17.70 2.48
N VAL A 70 5.59 17.60 1.20
CA VAL A 70 4.69 16.55 0.68
C VAL A 70 5.37 15.86 -0.49
N LEU A 71 5.43 14.53 -0.42
CA LEU A 71 5.98 13.64 -1.42
C LEU A 71 4.87 12.97 -2.23
N ILE A 72 4.97 13.02 -3.55
CA ILE A 72 4.11 12.27 -4.47
C ILE A 72 5.00 11.44 -5.38
N ALA A 73 4.95 10.10 -5.21
CA ALA A 73 5.78 9.15 -5.94
C ALA A 73 5.18 8.79 -7.32
N GLY A 74 4.69 9.79 -8.07
CA GLY A 74 4.18 9.63 -9.43
C GLY A 74 2.68 9.36 -9.54
N ASP A 75 2.25 9.24 -10.80
CA ASP A 75 0.87 9.05 -11.26
C ASP A 75 -0.11 10.07 -10.68
N MET A 76 0.23 11.33 -10.94
CA MET A 76 -0.60 12.49 -10.60
C MET A 76 -1.82 12.62 -11.52
N ALA A 77 -1.59 12.54 -12.82
CA ALA A 77 -2.60 12.52 -13.86
C ALA A 77 -2.87 11.07 -14.28
N ASP A 78 -4.13 10.71 -14.53
CA ASP A 78 -4.49 9.35 -14.97
C ASP A 78 -4.18 9.09 -16.45
N THR A 79 -4.25 10.11 -17.30
CA THR A 79 -4.11 9.93 -18.76
C THR A 79 -3.00 10.81 -19.36
N GLY A 80 -2.19 11.44 -18.52
CA GLY A 80 -1.05 12.26 -18.95
C GLY A 80 -1.47 13.49 -19.73
N LEU A 81 -2.63 14.07 -19.42
CA LEU A 81 -3.13 15.29 -20.04
C LEU A 81 -2.82 16.52 -19.18
N GLU A 82 -2.47 17.63 -19.85
CA GLU A 82 -2.23 18.94 -19.24
C GLU A 82 -3.38 19.37 -18.31
N ARG A 83 -4.65 19.12 -18.70
CA ARG A 83 -5.81 19.48 -17.88
C ARG A 83 -5.77 18.82 -16.49
N GLN A 84 -5.30 17.58 -16.39
CA GLN A 84 -5.21 16.83 -15.14
C GLN A 84 -4.07 17.34 -14.26
N MET A 85 -2.90 17.56 -14.87
CA MET A 85 -1.74 18.15 -14.18
C MET A 85 -2.08 19.54 -13.60
N ARG A 86 -2.81 20.36 -14.37
CA ARG A 86 -3.32 21.65 -13.89
C ARG A 86 -4.24 21.50 -12.69
N MET A 87 -5.12 20.49 -12.67
CA MET A 87 -6.02 20.27 -11.53
C MET A 87 -5.23 19.91 -10.26
N VAL A 88 -4.21 19.05 -10.38
CA VAL A 88 -3.31 18.69 -9.27
C VAL A 88 -2.58 19.93 -8.73
N SER A 89 -1.92 20.70 -9.61
CA SER A 89 -1.18 21.90 -9.19
C SER A 89 -2.09 22.97 -8.59
N SER A 90 -3.28 23.17 -9.17
CA SER A 90 -4.27 24.13 -8.64
C SER A 90 -4.75 23.72 -7.25
N THR A 91 -4.93 22.42 -7.02
CA THR A 91 -5.33 21.87 -5.71
C THR A 91 -4.22 22.06 -4.68
N TRP A 92 -2.96 21.85 -5.07
CA TRP A 92 -1.80 22.16 -4.23
C TRP A 92 -1.79 23.62 -3.79
N PHE A 93 -1.81 24.57 -4.75
CA PHE A 93 -1.72 26.00 -4.42
C PHE A 93 -2.95 26.56 -3.72
N LYS A 94 -4.10 25.90 -3.86
CA LYS A 94 -5.30 26.20 -3.06
C LYS A 94 -5.08 25.88 -1.58
N VAL A 95 -4.40 24.78 -1.26
CA VAL A 95 -4.16 24.35 0.12
C VAL A 95 -2.90 24.96 0.73
N PHE A 96 -1.85 25.12 -0.08
CA PHE A 96 -0.55 25.71 0.28
C PHE A 96 -0.24 26.92 -0.61
N PRO A 97 -0.91 28.07 -0.42
CA PRO A 97 -0.64 29.25 -1.21
C PRO A 97 0.82 29.69 -1.10
N LYS A 98 1.50 29.85 -2.23
CA LYS A 98 2.94 30.17 -2.30
C LYS A 98 3.82 29.19 -1.51
N ASP A 99 3.42 27.92 -1.46
CA ASP A 99 4.15 26.84 -0.78
C ASP A 99 4.30 27.06 0.71
N ARG A 100 3.26 27.60 1.35
CA ARG A 100 3.31 27.93 2.78
C ARG A 100 2.16 27.33 3.57
N LEU A 101 2.50 26.94 4.79
CA LEU A 101 1.54 26.72 5.86
C LEU A 101 0.88 28.04 6.28
N PRO A 102 -0.27 28.01 6.97
CA PRO A 102 -0.90 29.21 7.54
C PRO A 102 0.02 30.01 8.47
N ASN A 103 0.97 29.34 9.14
CA ASN A 103 1.98 29.98 9.99
C ASN A 103 3.15 30.62 9.21
N GLY A 104 3.09 30.63 7.87
CA GLY A 104 4.08 31.24 6.99
C GLY A 104 5.29 30.37 6.66
N ARG A 105 5.45 29.21 7.31
CA ARG A 105 6.56 28.29 7.04
C ARG A 105 6.42 27.64 5.66
N HIS A 106 7.55 27.50 4.96
CA HIS A 106 7.61 26.83 3.66
C HIS A 106 7.28 25.33 3.77
N VAL A 107 6.59 24.80 2.77
CA VAL A 107 6.30 23.37 2.58
C VAL A 107 6.89 22.96 1.24
N GLU A 108 7.83 22.03 1.27
CA GLU A 108 8.51 21.59 0.05
C GLU A 108 7.63 20.65 -0.77
N ARG A 109 7.60 20.85 -2.09
CA ARG A 109 7.04 19.86 -3.03
C ARG A 109 8.11 18.85 -3.40
N LEU A 110 7.86 17.58 -3.10
CA LEU A 110 8.72 16.45 -3.43
C LEU A 110 7.98 15.54 -4.44
N PHE A 111 7.69 16.07 -5.62
CA PHE A 111 6.89 15.37 -6.63
C PHE A 111 7.80 14.79 -7.70
N VAL A 112 7.45 13.61 -8.21
CA VAL A 112 8.02 13.02 -9.42
C VAL A 112 6.89 12.65 -10.37
N TYR A 113 7.21 12.54 -11.66
CA TYR A 113 6.27 11.97 -12.63
C TYR A 113 6.25 10.45 -12.52
N GLY A 114 5.08 9.85 -12.71
CA GLY A 114 4.90 8.42 -12.98
C GLY A 114 4.64 8.12 -14.45
N ASN A 115 4.34 6.87 -14.76
CA ASN A 115 4.07 6.46 -16.14
C ASN A 115 2.77 7.08 -16.66
N HIS A 116 1.70 7.10 -15.85
CA HIS A 116 0.43 7.71 -16.27
C HIS A 116 0.57 9.22 -16.55
N ASP A 117 1.46 9.91 -15.83
CA ASP A 117 1.71 11.33 -16.08
C ASP A 117 2.29 11.62 -17.47
N ILE A 118 3.16 10.73 -17.96
CA ILE A 118 3.89 10.93 -19.22
C ILE A 118 3.15 10.31 -20.40
N GLU A 119 2.67 9.09 -20.23
CA GLU A 119 2.20 8.23 -21.31
C GLU A 119 0.84 7.56 -20.98
N GLY A 120 0.13 8.05 -19.96
CA GLY A 120 -1.13 7.47 -19.48
C GLY A 120 -2.25 7.40 -20.51
N HIS A 121 -2.19 8.16 -21.59
CA HIS A 121 -3.16 8.08 -22.69
C HIS A 121 -3.13 6.73 -23.44
N HIS A 122 -2.12 5.88 -23.19
CA HIS A 122 -2.07 4.51 -23.70
C HIS A 122 -2.87 3.49 -22.90
N TYR A 123 -3.12 3.73 -21.60
CA TYR A 123 -3.71 2.70 -20.71
C TYR A 123 -4.65 3.24 -19.61
N GLY A 124 -4.65 4.54 -19.32
CA GLY A 124 -5.61 5.19 -18.43
C GLY A 124 -7.01 5.30 -19.04
N THR A 125 -7.95 5.91 -18.30
CA THR A 125 -9.36 6.03 -18.74
C THR A 125 -9.57 7.19 -19.71
N LEU A 126 -8.83 7.21 -20.83
CA LEU A 126 -8.80 8.33 -21.78
C LEU A 126 -10.18 8.73 -22.28
N ALA A 127 -11.06 7.78 -22.59
CA ALA A 127 -12.42 8.07 -23.05
C ALA A 127 -13.20 8.94 -22.05
N GLU A 128 -12.99 8.70 -20.75
CA GLU A 128 -13.59 9.50 -19.69
C GLU A 128 -12.94 10.89 -19.58
N ALA A 129 -11.60 10.95 -19.64
CA ALA A 129 -10.87 12.21 -19.57
C ALA A 129 -11.16 13.17 -20.74
N LEU A 130 -11.49 12.63 -21.92
CA LEU A 130 -11.86 13.40 -23.11
C LEU A 130 -13.23 14.09 -22.94
N GLN A 131 -14.17 13.51 -22.18
CA GLN A 131 -15.52 14.06 -22.00
C GLN A 131 -16.25 14.41 -23.32
N GLY A 132 -16.00 13.65 -24.39
CA GLY A 132 -16.56 13.88 -25.72
C GLY A 132 -15.71 14.75 -26.64
N ASP A 133 -14.57 15.28 -26.16
CA ASP A 133 -13.59 15.98 -26.99
C ASP A 133 -12.98 15.07 -28.07
N ASP A 134 -12.56 15.67 -29.18
CA ASP A 134 -11.80 14.98 -30.22
C ASP A 134 -10.47 14.45 -29.66
N ARG A 135 -10.24 13.14 -29.81
CA ARG A 135 -9.06 12.45 -29.26
C ARG A 135 -7.76 13.00 -29.83
N GLU A 136 -7.64 13.07 -31.15
CA GLU A 136 -6.38 13.43 -31.81
C GLU A 136 -5.98 14.87 -31.51
N GLN A 137 -6.93 15.80 -31.64
CA GLN A 137 -6.70 17.19 -31.33
C GLN A 137 -6.40 17.40 -29.84
N THR A 138 -7.05 16.66 -28.95
CA THR A 138 -6.77 16.75 -27.51
C THR A 138 -5.37 16.25 -27.18
N LEU A 139 -4.96 15.09 -27.69
CA LEU A 139 -3.61 14.57 -27.45
C LEU A 139 -2.55 15.50 -28.02
N ALA A 140 -2.73 16.02 -29.24
CA ALA A 140 -1.82 17.00 -29.83
C ALA A 140 -1.66 18.24 -28.94
N ARG A 141 -2.76 18.72 -28.33
CA ARG A 141 -2.74 19.92 -27.47
C ARG A 141 -2.21 19.64 -26.06
N GLU A 142 -2.61 18.54 -25.44
CA GLU A 142 -2.50 18.37 -23.99
C GLU A 142 -1.60 17.21 -23.53
N ALA A 143 -1.26 16.25 -24.38
CA ALA A 143 -0.42 15.12 -23.96
C ALA A 143 0.93 15.60 -23.41
N ILE A 144 1.28 15.20 -22.20
CA ILE A 144 2.49 15.64 -21.52
C ILE A 144 3.73 15.10 -22.22
N GLY A 145 3.91 13.77 -22.27
CA GLY A 145 4.98 13.12 -23.05
C GLY A 145 6.33 13.86 -23.03
N ASP A 146 6.84 14.16 -24.22
CA ASP A 146 8.12 14.88 -24.40
C ASP A 146 8.09 16.34 -23.92
N ARG A 147 6.90 16.93 -23.71
CA ARG A 147 6.71 18.30 -23.18
C ARG A 147 6.76 18.37 -21.65
N ARG A 148 7.12 17.28 -20.97
CA ARG A 148 7.22 17.20 -19.50
C ARG A 148 7.98 18.35 -18.85
N GLU A 149 9.11 18.79 -19.42
CA GLU A 149 9.87 19.93 -18.86
C GLU A 149 9.06 21.23 -18.94
N GLN A 150 8.40 21.48 -20.07
CA GLN A 150 7.57 22.66 -20.27
C GLN A 150 6.44 22.71 -19.25
N PHE A 151 5.71 21.60 -19.09
CA PHE A 151 4.57 21.54 -18.17
C PHE A 151 5.00 21.55 -16.71
N TRP A 152 6.12 20.92 -16.35
CA TRP A 152 6.67 21.01 -14.99
C TRP A 152 6.95 22.46 -14.60
N ARG A 153 7.66 23.19 -15.46
CA ARG A 153 7.94 24.62 -15.24
C ARG A 153 6.67 25.46 -15.19
N ARG A 154 5.69 25.16 -16.05
CA ARG A 154 4.43 25.91 -16.12
C ARG A 154 3.60 25.76 -14.84
N TYR A 155 3.48 24.54 -14.32
CA TYR A 155 2.53 24.24 -13.25
C TYR A 155 3.14 24.16 -11.86
N TYR A 156 4.43 23.87 -11.75
CA TYR A 156 5.11 23.82 -10.46
C TYR A 156 6.14 24.93 -10.27
N HIS A 157 6.36 25.76 -11.29
CA HIS A 157 7.26 26.92 -11.23
C HIS A 157 8.71 26.55 -10.86
N GLU A 158 9.11 25.32 -11.20
CA GLU A 158 10.42 24.76 -10.92
C GLU A 158 11.12 24.31 -12.21
N LYS A 159 12.44 24.37 -12.22
CA LYS A 159 13.23 23.80 -13.31
C LYS A 159 13.09 22.28 -13.27
N PHE A 160 12.79 21.67 -14.42
CA PHE A 160 12.78 20.22 -14.54
C PHE A 160 14.21 19.67 -14.52
N GLN A 161 14.42 18.61 -13.75
CA GLN A 161 15.63 17.80 -13.77
C GLN A 161 15.20 16.32 -13.70
N PRO A 162 15.72 15.42 -14.54
CA PRO A 162 15.33 14.01 -14.51
C PRO A 162 15.53 13.36 -13.14
N ILE A 163 16.64 13.72 -12.49
CA ILE A 163 16.95 13.39 -11.10
C ILE A 163 17.32 14.70 -10.41
N TYR A 164 16.74 14.95 -9.24
CA TYR A 164 17.04 16.14 -8.45
C TYR A 164 17.31 15.79 -6.99
N ILE A 165 17.97 16.71 -6.29
CA ILE A 165 18.16 16.65 -4.84
C ILE A 165 17.63 17.93 -4.19
N LYS A 166 16.86 17.79 -3.11
CA LYS A 166 16.35 18.88 -2.28
C LYS A 166 16.76 18.68 -0.83
N ASP A 167 16.96 19.78 -0.12
CA ASP A 167 17.26 19.78 1.32
C ASP A 167 16.04 20.29 2.09
N VAL A 168 15.48 19.45 2.97
CA VAL A 168 14.36 19.82 3.83
C VAL A 168 14.79 19.59 5.28
N ARG A 169 14.96 20.68 6.03
CA ARG A 169 15.40 20.63 7.45
C ARG A 169 16.73 19.87 7.62
N GLY A 170 17.64 19.96 6.66
CA GLY A 170 18.93 19.27 6.66
C GLY A 170 18.86 17.79 6.26
N TYR A 171 17.71 17.28 5.81
CA TYR A 171 17.57 15.94 5.24
C TYR A 171 17.55 16.02 3.73
N LYS A 172 18.29 15.13 3.07
CA LYS A 172 18.34 15.06 1.61
C LYS A 172 17.18 14.22 1.07
N PHE A 173 16.55 14.74 0.02
CA PHE A 173 15.50 14.09 -0.74
C PHE A 173 15.92 14.00 -2.20
N VAL A 174 16.08 12.79 -2.71
CA VAL A 174 16.43 12.51 -4.11
C VAL A 174 15.20 12.01 -4.84
N GLY A 175 14.69 12.82 -5.77
CA GLY A 175 13.55 12.47 -6.61
C GLY A 175 14.00 12.09 -8.01
N ALA A 176 13.50 10.97 -8.52
CA ALA A 176 13.72 10.52 -9.89
C ALA A 176 12.38 10.48 -10.65
N HIS A 177 12.27 11.28 -11.71
CA HIS A 177 11.09 11.26 -12.58
C HIS A 177 11.05 9.98 -13.41
N TRP A 178 9.83 9.49 -13.66
CA TRP A 178 9.60 8.42 -14.63
C TRP A 178 10.22 8.74 -16.00
N THR A 179 10.91 7.74 -16.52
CA THR A 179 11.51 7.76 -17.85
C THR A 179 11.04 6.61 -18.71
N ASN A 180 11.08 5.39 -18.17
CA ASN A 180 10.75 4.15 -18.87
C ASN A 180 10.56 3.00 -17.86
N TRP A 181 10.14 1.85 -18.35
CA TRP A 181 9.86 0.63 -17.58
C TRP A 181 11.09 -0.13 -17.10
N GLN A 182 12.27 0.18 -17.64
CA GLN A 182 13.48 -0.56 -17.36
C GLN A 182 14.20 0.02 -16.14
N ASN A 183 14.55 1.30 -16.16
CA ASN A 183 15.46 1.87 -15.17
C ASN A 183 15.26 3.38 -14.96
N THR A 184 16.11 3.96 -14.11
CA THR A 184 16.31 5.41 -13.97
C THR A 184 17.68 5.78 -14.54
N PRO A 185 17.76 6.21 -15.82
CA PRO A 185 19.03 6.54 -16.47
C PRO A 185 19.82 7.61 -15.70
N GLY A 186 21.12 7.35 -15.49
CA GLY A 186 22.03 8.28 -14.81
C GLY A 186 21.99 8.24 -13.28
N LEU A 187 21.19 7.34 -12.68
CA LEU A 187 21.05 7.28 -11.22
C LEU A 187 22.35 6.91 -10.51
N GLN A 188 23.10 5.94 -11.01
CA GLN A 188 24.34 5.49 -10.37
C GLN A 188 25.40 6.61 -10.36
N GLU A 189 25.54 7.33 -11.47
CA GLU A 189 26.44 8.47 -11.60
C GLU A 189 25.99 9.62 -10.69
N PHE A 190 24.68 9.90 -10.66
CA PHE A 190 24.12 10.94 -9.80
C PHE A 190 24.39 10.64 -8.31
N LEU A 191 24.07 9.43 -7.85
CA LEU A 191 24.31 9.02 -6.47
C LEU A 191 25.81 8.98 -6.14
N GLY A 192 26.65 8.56 -7.09
CA GLY A 192 28.11 8.57 -6.95
C GLY A 192 28.67 9.98 -6.76
N ALA A 193 28.20 10.95 -7.56
CA ALA A 193 28.63 12.34 -7.47
C ALA A 193 28.22 13.02 -6.15
N HIS A 194 27.09 12.58 -5.56
CA HIS A 194 26.57 13.12 -4.29
C HIS A 194 26.83 12.22 -3.08
N ALA A 195 27.65 11.17 -3.22
CA ALA A 195 27.84 10.16 -2.17
C ALA A 195 28.34 10.77 -0.85
N GLY A 196 29.15 11.83 -0.91
CA GLY A 196 29.66 12.53 0.27
C GLY A 196 28.60 13.27 1.09
N GLU A 197 27.49 13.69 0.48
CA GLU A 197 26.37 14.33 1.20
C GLU A 197 25.18 13.39 1.47
N LEU A 198 25.12 12.27 0.76
CA LEU A 198 24.10 11.23 0.95
C LEU A 198 24.52 10.18 1.99
N GLY A 199 25.82 9.90 2.12
CA GLY A 199 26.33 8.93 3.09
C GLY A 199 26.35 9.45 4.53
N GLY A 200 26.31 8.54 5.50
CA GLY A 200 26.47 8.85 6.93
C GLY A 200 25.40 8.20 7.81
N GLU A 201 25.30 8.66 9.06
CA GLU A 201 24.32 8.15 10.03
C GLU A 201 22.91 8.68 9.80
N LYS A 202 22.81 9.91 9.26
CA LYS A 202 21.54 10.55 8.98
C LYS A 202 20.88 9.89 7.76
N PRO A 203 19.58 9.56 7.81
CA PRO A 203 18.92 9.03 6.64
C PRO A 203 18.79 10.09 5.55
N PHE A 204 18.88 9.66 4.30
CA PHE A 204 18.31 10.40 3.18
C PHE A 204 17.15 9.60 2.58
N PHE A 205 16.34 10.29 1.82
CA PHE A 205 15.13 9.73 1.24
C PHE A 205 15.25 9.73 -0.27
N TYR A 206 15.00 8.58 -0.87
CA TYR A 206 14.90 8.42 -2.32
C TYR A 206 13.45 8.19 -2.71
N PHE A 207 13.02 8.66 -3.88
CA PHE A 207 11.71 8.32 -4.39
C PHE A 207 11.66 8.33 -5.92
N GLN A 208 10.94 7.35 -6.44
CA GLN A 208 10.65 7.16 -7.85
C GLN A 208 9.25 6.55 -7.97
N HIS A 209 8.76 6.37 -9.19
CA HIS A 209 7.45 5.77 -9.38
C HIS A 209 7.43 4.23 -9.22
N PRO A 210 8.11 3.40 -10.04
CA PRO A 210 8.14 1.95 -9.85
C PRO A 210 8.83 1.49 -8.58
N HIS A 211 8.46 0.34 -8.06
CA HIS A 211 9.23 -0.28 -6.97
C HIS A 211 10.64 -0.69 -7.44
N PRO A 212 11.69 -0.40 -6.65
CA PRO A 212 12.99 -1.04 -6.82
C PRO A 212 12.83 -2.56 -6.75
N ARG A 213 13.34 -3.28 -7.74
CA ARG A 213 13.12 -4.72 -7.89
C ARG A 213 13.47 -5.53 -6.64
N ASN A 214 12.60 -6.48 -6.29
CA ASN A 214 12.70 -7.44 -5.20
C ASN A 214 12.86 -6.78 -3.81
N THR A 215 12.20 -5.64 -3.58
CA THR A 215 12.22 -4.92 -2.30
C THR A 215 10.86 -4.97 -1.58
N CYS A 216 10.17 -3.83 -1.39
CA CYS A 216 8.82 -3.80 -0.83
C CYS A 216 7.88 -4.64 -1.72
N SER A 217 7.00 -5.42 -1.09
CA SER A 217 6.12 -6.40 -1.73
C SER A 217 6.86 -7.54 -2.46
N GLY A 218 8.18 -7.62 -2.33
CA GLY A 218 9.01 -8.73 -2.83
C GLY A 218 8.91 -8.94 -4.34
N GLU A 219 9.08 -10.18 -4.78
CA GLU A 219 8.91 -10.57 -6.19
C GLU A 219 7.44 -10.46 -6.67
N TRP A 220 6.49 -10.32 -5.74
CA TRP A 220 5.06 -10.33 -6.04
C TRP A 220 4.50 -8.98 -6.46
N ALA A 221 5.22 -7.89 -6.20
CA ALA A 221 4.84 -6.58 -6.73
C ALA A 221 4.86 -6.62 -8.26
N TRP A 222 3.80 -6.13 -8.89
CA TRP A 222 3.80 -5.90 -10.33
C TRP A 222 4.41 -4.53 -10.64
N GLY A 223 4.96 -4.37 -11.85
CA GLY A 223 5.54 -3.11 -12.32
C GLY A 223 6.74 -2.62 -11.50
N GLN A 224 7.62 -3.54 -11.15
CA GLN A 224 8.94 -3.21 -10.58
C GLN A 224 9.93 -2.86 -11.70
N ASP A 225 10.99 -2.13 -11.38
CA ASP A 225 12.06 -1.86 -12.34
C ASP A 225 12.94 -3.11 -12.64
N ASN A 226 13.99 -2.91 -13.45
CA ASN A 226 14.91 -3.97 -13.83
C ASN A 226 15.93 -4.36 -12.73
N GLY A 227 15.97 -3.65 -11.60
CA GLY A 227 16.87 -3.89 -10.47
C GLY A 227 18.10 -2.98 -10.41
N GLU A 228 18.37 -2.15 -11.42
CA GLU A 228 19.52 -1.21 -11.39
C GLU A 228 19.39 -0.19 -10.24
N VAL A 229 18.18 0.21 -9.90
CA VAL A 229 17.91 1.11 -8.76
C VAL A 229 18.21 0.39 -7.45
N THR A 230 17.77 -0.86 -7.31
CA THR A 230 18.08 -1.69 -6.14
C THR A 230 19.59 -1.83 -5.96
N GLU A 231 20.33 -2.09 -7.04
CA GLU A 231 21.80 -2.13 -7.01
C GLU A 231 22.41 -0.78 -6.60
N ALA A 232 21.96 0.31 -7.22
CA ALA A 232 22.48 1.65 -6.94
C ALA A 232 22.29 2.07 -5.47
N LEU A 233 21.09 1.86 -4.94
CA LEU A 233 20.73 2.22 -3.56
C LEU A 233 21.33 1.25 -2.52
N SER A 234 21.69 0.03 -2.90
CA SER A 234 22.34 -0.94 -1.98
C SER A 234 23.70 -0.46 -1.47
N ARG A 235 24.30 0.55 -2.11
CA ARG A 235 25.53 1.22 -1.65
C ARG A 235 25.29 2.19 -0.49
N PHE A 236 24.03 2.48 -0.18
CA PHE A 236 23.59 3.49 0.75
C PHE A 236 22.65 2.91 1.80
N PRO A 237 23.20 2.28 2.86
CA PRO A 237 22.36 1.60 3.85
C PRO A 237 21.49 2.55 4.68
N ASN A 238 21.81 3.85 4.70
CA ASN A 238 21.02 4.91 5.30
C ASN A 238 19.88 5.45 4.40
N CYS A 239 19.66 4.87 3.22
CA CYS A 239 18.56 5.23 2.34
C CYS A 239 17.21 4.65 2.82
N ILE A 240 16.17 5.49 2.79
CA ILE A 240 14.77 5.07 2.84
C ILE A 240 14.13 5.46 1.49
N ALA A 241 13.77 4.45 0.69
CA ALA A 241 13.22 4.61 -0.65
C ALA A 241 11.69 4.50 -0.62
N PHE A 242 11.00 5.43 -1.30
CA PHE A 242 9.55 5.41 -1.49
C PHE A 242 9.21 5.18 -2.96
N SER A 243 8.21 4.34 -3.22
CA SER A 243 7.75 4.05 -4.59
C SER A 243 6.28 3.64 -4.62
N GLY A 244 5.61 3.89 -5.74
CA GLY A 244 4.19 3.63 -5.98
C GLY A 244 3.96 2.57 -7.05
N HIS A 245 3.10 2.88 -8.03
CA HIS A 245 2.82 2.10 -9.25
C HIS A 245 2.01 0.81 -9.04
N SER A 246 2.36 0.00 -8.05
CA SER A 246 1.70 -1.30 -7.84
C SER A 246 0.31 -1.20 -7.19
N HIS A 247 0.02 -0.03 -6.61
CA HIS A 247 -1.11 0.28 -5.71
C HIS A 247 -1.30 -0.74 -4.58
N GLN A 248 -0.25 -1.47 -4.20
CA GLN A 248 -0.30 -2.39 -3.08
C GLN A 248 -0.66 -1.63 -1.81
N ILE A 249 -1.54 -2.22 -1.02
CA ILE A 249 -2.07 -1.59 0.18
C ILE A 249 -1.07 -1.49 1.32
N LEU A 250 -1.26 -0.46 2.13
CA LEU A 250 -0.48 -0.20 3.33
C LEU A 250 -0.88 -1.11 4.50
N ASN A 251 -2.03 -1.79 4.51
CA ASN A 251 -2.33 -2.82 5.52
C ASN A 251 -1.71 -4.20 5.21
N ASP A 252 -0.97 -4.34 4.11
CA ASP A 252 -0.08 -5.47 3.89
C ASP A 252 1.29 -5.17 4.51
N GLU A 253 1.72 -6.02 5.44
CA GLU A 253 2.99 -5.85 6.12
C GLU A 253 4.21 -6.14 5.24
N ARG A 254 4.00 -6.66 4.02
CA ARG A 254 5.04 -6.84 3.01
C ARG A 254 5.31 -5.55 2.22
N THR A 255 4.46 -4.54 2.31
CA THR A 255 4.62 -3.26 1.60
C THR A 255 5.77 -2.40 2.17
N ILE A 256 6.43 -2.84 3.23
CA ILE A 256 7.72 -2.32 3.70
C ILE A 256 8.76 -3.45 3.74
N TRP A 257 9.98 -3.15 3.29
CA TRP A 257 11.10 -4.09 3.27
C TRP A 257 12.36 -3.43 3.79
N GLN A 258 13.13 -4.15 4.59
CA GLN A 258 14.45 -3.70 5.06
C GLN A 258 15.52 -4.75 4.75
N GLY A 259 16.44 -4.39 3.86
CA GLY A 259 17.55 -5.22 3.41
C GLY A 259 18.86 -4.45 3.37
N ALA A 260 19.40 -4.24 2.17
CA ALA A 260 20.59 -3.39 1.96
C ALA A 260 20.28 -1.91 2.23
N PHE A 261 19.05 -1.49 1.99
CA PHE A 261 18.44 -0.21 2.37
C PHE A 261 16.98 -0.49 2.81
N THR A 262 16.22 0.54 3.18
CA THR A 262 14.79 0.39 3.48
C THR A 262 13.96 0.83 2.27
N SER A 263 13.02 -0.01 1.82
CA SER A 263 12.09 0.28 0.72
C SER A 263 10.66 0.25 1.22
N VAL A 264 9.86 1.24 0.84
CA VAL A 264 8.49 1.43 1.30
C VAL A 264 7.59 1.70 0.10
N GLY A 265 6.58 0.86 -0.08
CA GLY A 265 5.49 1.11 -1.02
C GLY A 265 4.54 2.18 -0.48
N THR A 266 4.15 3.14 -1.31
CA THR A 266 3.32 4.29 -0.91
C THR A 266 1.82 4.04 -1.03
N SER A 267 1.42 2.93 -1.65
CA SER A 267 0.03 2.64 -2.05
C SER A 267 -0.55 3.71 -2.97
N SER A 268 -1.87 3.81 -3.05
CA SER A 268 -2.59 4.69 -3.97
C SER A 268 -3.68 5.50 -3.27
N LEU A 269 -3.80 6.77 -3.67
CA LEU A 269 -4.92 7.62 -3.29
C LEU A 269 -6.10 7.51 -4.27
N SER A 270 -6.02 6.70 -5.33
CA SER A 270 -7.11 6.49 -6.28
C SER A 270 -7.81 5.15 -6.13
N TYR A 271 -7.09 4.03 -6.22
CA TYR A 271 -7.66 2.68 -6.12
C TYR A 271 -6.56 1.71 -5.73
N THR A 272 -6.89 0.64 -5.02
CA THR A 272 -5.90 -0.23 -4.39
C THR A 272 -5.94 -1.66 -4.92
N TYR A 273 -4.77 -2.30 -5.01
CA TYR A 273 -4.66 -3.72 -5.29
C TYR A 273 -4.27 -4.53 -4.05
N SER A 274 -4.66 -5.79 -4.08
CA SER A 274 -4.04 -6.85 -3.28
C SER A 274 -3.33 -7.83 -4.22
N PHE A 275 -2.45 -8.65 -3.67
CA PHE A 275 -2.01 -9.83 -4.39
C PHE A 275 -3.22 -10.73 -4.70
N GLY A 276 -3.25 -11.24 -5.93
CA GLY A 276 -4.29 -12.14 -6.39
C GLY A 276 -4.25 -13.53 -5.75
N GLY A 277 -5.00 -14.45 -6.35
CA GLY A 277 -5.13 -15.83 -5.88
C GLY A 277 -6.14 -16.03 -4.75
N ARG A 278 -6.93 -15.01 -4.41
CA ARG A 278 -8.10 -15.14 -3.52
C ARG A 278 -9.37 -15.17 -4.36
N GLU A 279 -10.36 -15.91 -3.87
CA GLU A 279 -11.67 -16.11 -4.45
C GLU A 279 -12.35 -14.80 -4.84
N ASN A 280 -12.13 -13.71 -4.11
CA ASN A 280 -12.72 -12.38 -4.33
C ASN A 280 -11.69 -11.30 -4.73
N THR A 281 -10.52 -11.68 -5.25
CA THR A 281 -9.50 -10.72 -5.74
C THR A 281 -9.33 -10.77 -7.25
N TYR A 282 -8.63 -9.78 -7.79
CA TYR A 282 -8.32 -9.62 -9.19
C TYR A 282 -6.97 -8.89 -9.36
N ILE A 283 -6.21 -9.30 -10.38
CA ILE A 283 -4.99 -8.64 -10.85
C ILE A 283 -5.21 -8.31 -12.33
N ASP A 284 -4.91 -7.08 -12.73
CA ASP A 284 -4.97 -6.70 -14.14
C ASP A 284 -3.99 -7.48 -15.02
N GLY A 285 -4.47 -7.91 -16.18
CA GLY A 285 -3.72 -8.79 -17.08
C GLY A 285 -3.46 -10.19 -16.51
N GLY A 286 -3.96 -10.50 -15.31
CA GLY A 286 -3.87 -11.81 -14.69
C GLY A 286 -4.81 -12.82 -15.35
N PRO A 287 -4.52 -14.12 -15.24
CA PRO A 287 -5.42 -15.18 -15.69
C PRO A 287 -6.79 -15.10 -15.00
N ASP A 288 -7.86 -15.27 -15.80
CA ASP A 288 -9.22 -15.37 -15.29
C ASP A 288 -9.48 -16.76 -14.70
N TYR A 289 -9.58 -16.84 -13.38
CA TYR A 289 -9.87 -18.09 -12.68
C TYR A 289 -11.38 -18.24 -12.44
N PRO A 290 -11.94 -19.46 -12.57
CA PRO A 290 -13.30 -19.73 -12.10
C PRO A 290 -13.43 -19.38 -10.61
N ALA A 291 -14.35 -18.48 -10.30
CA ALA A 291 -14.61 -18.01 -8.95
C ALA A 291 -16.11 -17.81 -8.77
N GLN A 292 -16.60 -18.08 -7.56
CA GLN A 292 -18.00 -17.93 -7.20
C GLN A 292 -18.33 -16.52 -6.74
N MET A 293 -17.35 -15.78 -6.22
CA MET A 293 -17.58 -14.50 -5.57
C MET A 293 -17.33 -13.31 -6.50
N PRO A 294 -18.04 -12.18 -6.30
CA PRO A 294 -17.64 -10.90 -6.88
C PRO A 294 -16.26 -10.48 -6.35
N ARG A 295 -15.64 -9.52 -7.04
CA ARG A 295 -14.38 -8.90 -6.60
C ARG A 295 -14.67 -7.97 -5.43
N VAL A 296 -13.75 -7.88 -4.46
CA VAL A 296 -13.75 -6.80 -3.48
C VAL A 296 -13.52 -5.47 -4.20
N GLU A 297 -14.25 -4.43 -3.80
CA GLU A 297 -14.20 -3.11 -4.43
C GLU A 297 -12.83 -2.45 -4.24
N GLN A 298 -12.06 -2.35 -5.32
CA GLN A 298 -10.71 -1.78 -5.32
C GLN A 298 -10.74 -0.24 -5.24
N GLY A 299 -11.87 0.38 -5.58
CA GLY A 299 -12.09 1.82 -5.52
C GLY A 299 -12.35 2.37 -4.11
N ASP A 300 -12.46 1.53 -3.07
CA ASP A 300 -12.79 1.99 -1.72
C ASP A 300 -11.56 2.56 -0.97
N GLY A 301 -10.38 1.96 -1.16
CA GLY A 301 -9.14 2.37 -0.51
C GLY A 301 -8.61 3.72 -1.05
N LYS A 302 -8.29 4.65 -0.13
CA LYS A 302 -7.62 5.93 -0.44
C LYS A 302 -6.45 6.10 0.53
N GLN A 303 -5.32 5.47 0.24
CA GLN A 303 -4.28 5.24 1.22
C GLN A 303 -3.07 6.16 1.03
N GLY A 304 -2.37 6.43 2.13
CA GLY A 304 -1.09 7.13 2.14
C GLY A 304 -0.52 7.22 3.54
N MET A 305 0.54 8.00 3.72
CA MET A 305 1.26 8.04 5.00
C MET A 305 1.58 9.46 5.49
N VAL A 306 1.84 9.55 6.79
CA VAL A 306 2.60 10.65 7.39
C VAL A 306 3.89 10.09 7.94
N MET A 307 5.02 10.54 7.41
CA MET A 307 6.33 10.23 7.95
C MET A 307 6.75 11.29 8.95
N THR A 308 7.23 10.85 10.12
CA THR A 308 7.90 11.71 11.09
C THR A 308 9.29 11.17 11.40
N VAL A 309 10.31 12.02 11.28
CA VAL A 309 11.69 11.69 11.64
C VAL A 309 11.99 12.22 13.04
N TYR A 310 12.54 11.35 13.88
CA TYR A 310 13.07 11.63 15.21
C TYR A 310 14.58 11.43 15.21
N ASP A 311 15.23 11.56 16.37
CA ASP A 311 16.68 11.36 16.48
C ASP A 311 17.07 9.87 16.32
N ASP A 312 16.23 8.96 16.80
CA ASP A 312 16.49 7.53 16.92
C ASP A 312 15.52 6.65 16.09
N ALA A 313 14.57 7.25 15.38
CA ALA A 313 13.61 6.52 14.56
C ALA A 313 12.97 7.35 13.45
N VAL A 314 12.51 6.67 12.41
CA VAL A 314 11.51 7.18 11.46
C VAL A 314 10.21 6.43 11.68
N ALA A 315 9.13 7.16 11.93
CA ALA A 315 7.80 6.62 12.07
C ALA A 315 6.97 6.88 10.83
N LEU A 316 6.27 5.85 10.35
CA LEU A 316 5.35 5.91 9.22
C LEU A 316 3.93 5.61 9.71
N GLU A 317 3.13 6.65 9.84
CA GLU A 317 1.70 6.53 10.13
C GLU A 317 0.96 6.16 8.86
N ARG A 318 0.19 5.07 8.88
CA ARG A 318 -0.56 4.56 7.72
C ARG A 318 -2.01 5.00 7.80
N TRP A 319 -2.52 5.67 6.77
CA TRP A 319 -3.82 6.32 6.80
C TRP A 319 -4.73 5.90 5.64
N ASP A 320 -6.00 5.76 5.97
CA ASP A 320 -7.13 5.74 5.04
C ASP A 320 -7.72 7.16 5.00
N PHE A 321 -7.51 7.86 3.90
CA PHE A 321 -7.98 9.23 3.67
C PHE A 321 -9.43 9.32 3.20
N MET A 322 -10.05 8.20 2.82
CA MET A 322 -11.48 8.17 2.52
C MET A 322 -12.27 8.51 3.78
N TYR A 323 -11.89 7.88 4.90
CA TYR A 323 -12.53 8.04 6.20
C TYR A 323 -11.71 8.87 7.22
N GLN A 324 -10.50 9.29 6.85
CA GLN A 324 -9.56 10.00 7.73
C GLN A 324 -9.33 9.22 9.03
N ARG A 325 -8.96 7.94 8.88
CA ARG A 325 -8.70 7.02 9.98
C ARG A 325 -7.34 6.34 9.80
N PRO A 326 -6.70 5.93 10.89
CA PRO A 326 -5.56 5.01 10.80
C PRO A 326 -5.97 3.74 10.10
N LEU A 327 -5.14 3.31 9.17
CA LEU A 327 -5.39 2.10 8.39
C LEU A 327 -4.91 0.85 9.13
N ALA A 328 -3.71 0.93 9.72
CA ALA A 328 -3.04 -0.16 10.42
C ALA A 328 -1.99 0.42 11.40
N SER A 329 -1.31 -0.43 12.14
CA SER A 329 -0.29 -0.01 13.11
C SER A 329 0.87 0.76 12.44
N ASN A 330 1.56 1.67 13.11
CA ASN A 330 2.63 2.44 12.47
C ASN A 330 3.88 1.58 12.28
N TRP A 331 4.58 1.77 11.15
CA TRP A 331 5.91 1.18 10.98
C TRP A 331 6.96 2.08 11.63
N ILE A 332 7.86 1.49 12.39
CA ILE A 332 8.97 2.19 13.04
C ILE A 332 10.29 1.67 12.50
N VAL A 333 11.03 2.54 11.82
CA VAL A 333 12.36 2.27 11.28
C VAL A 333 13.39 2.81 12.27
N PRO A 334 14.16 1.97 12.99
CA PRO A 334 15.16 2.45 13.94
C PRO A 334 16.34 3.16 13.24
N LEU A 335 16.88 4.19 13.88
CA LEU A 335 18.09 4.91 13.48
C LEU A 335 19.22 4.70 14.52
N PRO A 336 20.51 4.78 14.10
CA PRO A 336 20.97 4.93 12.73
C PRO A 336 20.73 3.66 11.89
N LEU A 337 20.54 3.86 10.59
CA LEU A 337 20.43 2.77 9.62
C LEU A 337 21.80 2.19 9.27
N GLY A 338 21.81 0.98 8.69
CA GLY A 338 23.04 0.29 8.26
C GLY A 338 23.71 -0.61 9.29
N GLY A 339 23.07 -0.83 10.44
CA GLY A 339 23.44 -1.90 11.36
C GLY A 339 23.13 -3.30 10.81
N ARG A 340 23.61 -4.34 11.52
CA ARG A 340 23.30 -5.74 11.17
C ARG A 340 21.83 -6.12 11.41
N ALA A 341 21.16 -5.44 12.34
CA ALA A 341 19.76 -5.70 12.64
C ALA A 341 18.86 -5.19 11.50
N ARG A 342 17.96 -6.05 11.02
CA ARG A 342 16.96 -5.73 9.99
C ARG A 342 15.55 -6.08 10.48
N PRO A 343 15.06 -5.41 11.54
CA PRO A 343 13.78 -5.73 12.18
C PRO A 343 12.59 -5.71 11.22
N LEU A 344 12.65 -4.92 10.14
CA LEU A 344 11.60 -4.82 9.13
C LEU A 344 11.85 -5.68 7.88
N SER A 345 12.79 -6.63 7.94
CA SER A 345 12.95 -7.65 6.89
C SER A 345 11.78 -8.64 6.91
N PHE A 346 11.42 -9.20 5.76
CA PHE A 346 10.35 -10.21 5.71
C PHE A 346 10.62 -11.42 6.61
N GLU A 347 11.87 -11.87 6.69
CA GLU A 347 12.27 -12.98 7.57
C GLU A 347 12.02 -12.64 9.05
N SER A 348 12.54 -11.51 9.53
CA SER A 348 12.34 -11.10 10.93
C SER A 348 10.86 -10.92 11.25
N ARG A 349 10.11 -10.30 10.33
CA ARG A 349 8.68 -10.06 10.51
C ARG A 349 7.84 -11.33 10.47
N ALA A 350 8.17 -12.27 9.59
CA ALA A 350 7.51 -13.58 9.56
C ALA A 350 7.77 -14.38 10.84
N LEU A 351 8.99 -14.32 11.38
CA LEU A 351 9.33 -14.96 12.66
C LEU A 351 8.51 -14.38 13.83
N GLU A 352 8.36 -13.07 13.90
CA GLU A 352 7.63 -12.37 14.97
C GLU A 352 6.11 -12.26 14.75
N ALA A 353 5.61 -12.61 13.55
CA ALA A 353 4.19 -12.49 13.24
C ALA A 353 3.31 -13.28 14.22
N VAL A 354 2.19 -12.68 14.63
CA VAL A 354 1.21 -13.32 15.51
C VAL A 354 0.04 -13.77 14.64
N ALA A 355 -0.43 -15.01 14.82
CA ALA A 355 -1.60 -15.47 14.08
C ALA A 355 -2.87 -14.73 14.56
N PRO A 356 -3.74 -14.23 13.65
CA PRO A 356 -5.06 -13.71 14.04
C PRO A 356 -5.91 -14.82 14.65
N GLN A 357 -6.85 -14.49 15.54
CA GLN A 357 -7.69 -15.48 16.21
C GLN A 357 -9.18 -15.10 16.22
N PHE A 358 -10.04 -16.10 16.03
CA PHE A 358 -11.46 -15.97 16.37
C PHE A 358 -11.65 -15.82 17.89
N ALA A 359 -12.74 -15.16 18.28
CA ALA A 359 -13.10 -15.05 19.68
C ALA A 359 -13.73 -16.37 20.18
N ARG A 360 -13.61 -16.63 21.48
CA ARG A 360 -14.28 -17.77 22.10
C ARG A 360 -15.79 -17.64 21.92
N GLY A 361 -16.39 -18.64 21.28
CA GLY A 361 -17.84 -18.68 21.04
C GLY A 361 -18.27 -18.14 19.67
N ASP A 362 -17.33 -17.65 18.85
CA ASP A 362 -17.61 -17.40 17.43
C ASP A 362 -18.14 -18.67 16.75
N LYS A 363 -19.05 -18.48 15.80
CA LYS A 363 -19.67 -19.55 15.03
C LYS A 363 -19.69 -19.18 13.57
N ALA A 364 -19.48 -20.17 12.72
CA ALA A 364 -19.72 -20.05 11.29
C ALA A 364 -21.12 -20.59 10.96
N THR A 365 -21.79 -19.99 9.98
CA THR A 365 -23.07 -20.46 9.44
C THR A 365 -22.90 -20.91 8.00
N VAL A 366 -23.74 -21.85 7.57
CA VAL A 366 -23.73 -22.37 6.19
C VAL A 366 -25.15 -22.36 5.66
N SER A 367 -25.32 -21.77 4.48
CA SER A 367 -26.60 -21.66 3.76
C SER A 367 -26.45 -22.12 2.31
N LYS A 368 -27.53 -22.63 1.71
CA LYS A 368 -27.58 -23.04 0.30
C LYS A 368 -28.65 -22.23 -0.44
N ALA A 369 -28.29 -21.64 -1.58
CA ALA A 369 -29.19 -20.85 -2.41
C ALA A 369 -28.75 -20.87 -3.88
N ARG A 370 -29.64 -20.45 -4.80
CA ARG A 370 -29.23 -20.14 -6.18
C ARG A 370 -28.46 -18.82 -6.20
N GLY A 371 -27.36 -18.79 -6.93
CA GLY A 371 -26.53 -17.61 -7.12
C GLY A 371 -25.72 -17.69 -8.40
N LYS A 372 -25.07 -16.58 -8.76
CA LYS A 372 -24.26 -16.47 -9.99
C LYS A 372 -22.77 -16.55 -9.64
N ASP A 373 -22.02 -17.29 -10.44
CA ASP A 373 -20.56 -17.23 -10.42
C ASP A 373 -20.04 -15.93 -11.05
N ARG A 374 -18.71 -15.74 -11.04
CA ARG A 374 -18.04 -14.58 -11.63
C ARG A 374 -18.29 -14.40 -13.13
N LYS A 375 -18.72 -15.47 -13.83
CA LYS A 375 -19.06 -15.45 -15.26
C LYS A 375 -20.57 -15.30 -15.49
N GLY A 376 -21.35 -15.06 -14.44
CA GLY A 376 -22.79 -14.87 -14.50
C GLY A 376 -23.59 -16.16 -14.61
N ARG A 377 -22.96 -17.35 -14.51
CA ARG A 377 -23.66 -18.63 -14.57
C ARG A 377 -24.40 -18.88 -13.26
N GLU A 378 -25.71 -19.09 -13.37
CA GLU A 378 -26.55 -19.41 -12.21
C GLU A 378 -26.45 -20.89 -11.85
N GLN A 379 -26.21 -21.19 -10.57
CA GLN A 379 -26.10 -22.54 -10.03
C GLN A 379 -26.48 -22.57 -8.55
N TRP A 380 -26.64 -23.76 -7.97
CA TRP A 380 -26.66 -23.87 -6.52
C TRP A 380 -25.30 -23.48 -5.96
N GLN A 381 -25.30 -22.71 -4.88
CA GLN A 381 -24.12 -22.27 -4.18
C GLN A 381 -24.29 -22.53 -2.68
N THR A 382 -23.21 -22.98 -2.06
CA THR A 382 -23.08 -23.14 -0.61
C THR A 382 -22.22 -22.01 -0.08
N THR A 383 -22.80 -21.16 0.76
CA THR A 383 -22.14 -20.00 1.34
C THR A 383 -21.83 -20.26 2.80
N VAL A 384 -20.55 -20.14 3.14
CA VAL A 384 -20.03 -20.17 4.52
C VAL A 384 -19.85 -18.74 4.98
N ARG A 385 -20.41 -18.41 6.14
CA ARG A 385 -20.45 -17.07 6.73
C ARG A 385 -19.81 -17.11 8.11
N PHE A 386 -18.89 -16.20 8.41
CA PHE A 386 -18.15 -16.20 9.68
C PHE A 386 -17.68 -14.79 10.08
N PRO A 387 -17.51 -14.52 11.40
CA PRO A 387 -17.07 -13.20 11.87
C PRO A 387 -15.73 -12.78 11.29
N ASN A 388 -15.55 -11.50 10.99
CA ASN A 388 -14.22 -10.98 10.67
C ASN A 388 -13.31 -10.97 11.92
N VAL A 389 -11.99 -11.02 11.70
CA VAL A 389 -10.98 -10.97 12.76
C VAL A 389 -10.20 -9.68 12.65
N LEU A 390 -10.55 -8.74 13.53
CA LEU A 390 -9.95 -7.42 13.64
C LEU A 390 -8.91 -7.37 14.77
N ARG A 391 -8.03 -6.36 14.72
CA ARG A 391 -6.92 -6.21 15.66
C ARG A 391 -7.37 -6.11 17.11
N GLU A 392 -8.55 -5.55 17.38
CA GLU A 392 -9.11 -5.41 18.73
C GLU A 392 -9.29 -6.74 19.48
N ARG A 393 -9.26 -7.89 18.79
CA ARG A 393 -9.43 -9.21 19.39
C ARG A 393 -8.17 -9.73 20.08
N ASN A 394 -7.07 -9.83 19.35
CA ASN A 394 -5.80 -10.38 19.86
C ASN A 394 -4.55 -9.59 19.41
N GLY A 395 -4.72 -8.35 18.98
CA GLY A 395 -3.63 -7.52 18.47
C GLY A 395 -3.25 -7.76 17.02
N GLN A 396 -3.96 -8.67 16.30
CA GLN A 396 -3.70 -8.97 14.90
C GLN A 396 -5.00 -8.95 14.07
N ARG A 397 -5.03 -8.11 13.03
CA ARG A 397 -6.05 -8.16 11.98
C ARG A 397 -5.76 -9.34 11.05
N ALA A 398 -6.79 -10.09 10.65
CA ALA A 398 -6.66 -11.04 9.55
C ALA A 398 -6.37 -10.28 8.25
N PHE A 399 -5.35 -10.73 7.53
CA PHE A 399 -5.08 -10.30 6.17
C PHE A 399 -6.08 -10.94 5.21
N ASP A 400 -6.31 -12.24 5.36
CA ASP A 400 -7.32 -13.00 4.63
C ASP A 400 -7.73 -14.26 5.41
N PHE A 401 -8.57 -15.09 4.82
CA PHE A 401 -9.09 -16.31 5.43
C PHE A 401 -8.89 -17.50 4.49
N GLU A 402 -8.41 -18.60 5.05
CA GLU A 402 -8.44 -19.91 4.42
C GLU A 402 -9.71 -20.63 4.80
N VAL A 403 -10.46 -21.11 3.81
CA VAL A 403 -11.70 -21.87 4.01
C VAL A 403 -11.52 -23.22 3.34
N THR A 404 -11.41 -24.26 4.16
CA THR A 404 -11.18 -25.64 3.71
C THR A 404 -12.48 -26.43 3.83
N LEU A 405 -12.93 -27.00 2.72
CA LEU A 405 -14.02 -27.96 2.69
C LEU A 405 -13.47 -29.35 2.97
N GLU A 406 -13.89 -29.93 4.08
CA GLU A 406 -13.49 -31.25 4.55
C GLU A 406 -14.64 -32.24 4.35
N GLU A 407 -14.33 -33.44 3.87
CA GLU A 407 -15.25 -34.57 3.73
C GLU A 407 -14.82 -35.72 4.66
N ALA A 408 -15.77 -36.38 5.31
CA ALA A 408 -15.53 -37.62 6.05
C ALA A 408 -15.85 -38.83 5.17
N MET A 409 -14.87 -39.72 5.02
CA MET A 409 -15.02 -40.99 4.31
C MET A 409 -14.43 -42.11 5.17
N ALA A 410 -15.28 -43.04 5.62
CA ALA A 410 -14.88 -44.08 6.57
C ALA A 410 -14.19 -43.50 7.82
N ASP A 411 -12.90 -43.76 8.01
CA ASP A 411 -12.08 -43.29 9.13
C ASP A 411 -11.16 -42.10 8.77
N VAL A 412 -11.25 -41.57 7.55
CA VAL A 412 -10.41 -40.46 7.08
C VAL A 412 -11.20 -39.16 6.86
N THR A 413 -10.57 -38.04 7.17
CA THR A 413 -11.02 -36.70 6.75
C THR A 413 -10.18 -36.25 5.57
N ARG A 414 -10.81 -35.94 4.44
CA ARG A 414 -10.16 -35.50 3.21
C ARG A 414 -10.44 -34.03 2.95
N ILE A 415 -9.47 -33.32 2.38
CA ILE A 415 -9.69 -31.97 1.84
C ILE A 415 -10.26 -32.13 0.43
N VAL A 416 -11.45 -31.60 0.21
CA VAL A 416 -12.12 -31.60 -1.11
C VAL A 416 -11.69 -30.38 -1.91
N CYS A 417 -11.78 -29.20 -1.29
CA CYS A 417 -11.44 -27.93 -1.88
C CYS A 417 -10.95 -26.97 -0.79
N GLN A 418 -10.06 -26.06 -1.16
CA GLN A 418 -9.58 -25.00 -0.28
C GLN A 418 -9.59 -23.68 -1.04
N LYS A 419 -10.16 -22.65 -0.43
CA LYS A 419 -10.20 -21.28 -0.97
C LYS A 419 -9.55 -20.29 -0.01
N ARG A 420 -9.09 -19.17 -0.57
CA ARG A 420 -8.62 -18.00 0.17
C ARG A 420 -9.56 -16.83 -0.11
N VAL A 421 -9.92 -16.05 0.89
CA VAL A 421 -10.90 -14.96 0.72
C VAL A 421 -10.54 -13.76 1.58
N MET A 422 -10.63 -12.57 1.01
CA MET A 422 -10.51 -11.29 1.72
C MET A 422 -11.83 -10.93 2.42
N SER A 423 -11.78 -10.14 3.49
CA SER A 423 -12.97 -9.52 4.05
C SER A 423 -13.63 -8.53 3.07
N PRO A 424 -14.93 -8.22 3.21
CA PRO A 424 -15.66 -7.40 2.24
C PRO A 424 -15.10 -5.99 2.05
N HIS A 425 -14.54 -5.37 3.09
CA HIS A 425 -14.01 -4.01 3.06
C HIS A 425 -12.51 -3.98 3.37
N PHE A 426 -11.81 -5.02 2.92
CA PHE A 426 -10.42 -5.28 3.23
C PHE A 426 -9.48 -4.07 2.98
N TYR A 427 -9.75 -3.28 1.94
CA TYR A 427 -8.93 -2.12 1.56
C TYR A 427 -9.18 -0.87 2.44
N LEU A 428 -10.19 -0.91 3.30
CA LEU A 428 -10.54 0.18 4.21
C LEU A 428 -9.89 0.01 5.60
N CYS A 429 -9.95 1.10 6.39
CA CYS A 429 -9.63 1.05 7.82
C CYS A 429 -10.52 0.04 8.58
N GLU A 430 -10.00 -0.55 9.67
CA GLU A 430 -10.68 -1.61 10.41
C GLU A 430 -12.07 -1.22 10.95
N GLU A 431 -12.30 0.07 11.22
CA GLU A 431 -13.63 0.56 11.64
C GLU A 431 -14.71 0.30 10.58
N LYS A 432 -14.32 0.22 9.32
CA LYS A 432 -15.21 -0.01 8.16
C LYS A 432 -15.23 -1.45 7.70
N ASP A 433 -14.29 -2.29 8.16
CA ASP A 433 -14.18 -3.70 7.80
C ASP A 433 -14.75 -4.63 8.87
N ARG A 434 -15.87 -4.25 9.48
CA ARG A 434 -16.51 -5.03 10.57
C ARG A 434 -17.47 -6.10 10.08
N ASP A 435 -17.82 -6.07 8.81
CA ASP A 435 -18.82 -6.94 8.23
C ASP A 435 -18.39 -8.42 8.26
N GLU A 436 -19.38 -9.29 8.30
CA GLU A 436 -19.17 -10.73 8.24
C GLU A 436 -18.49 -11.12 6.91
N VAL A 437 -17.55 -12.06 6.99
CA VAL A 437 -16.88 -12.60 5.81
C VAL A 437 -17.68 -13.78 5.27
N ALA A 438 -17.79 -13.88 3.95
CA ALA A 438 -18.43 -14.98 3.27
C ALA A 438 -17.45 -15.69 2.33
N CYS A 439 -17.57 -17.01 2.20
CA CYS A 439 -16.89 -17.81 1.20
C CYS A 439 -17.89 -18.70 0.49
N VAL A 440 -17.87 -18.70 -0.85
CA VAL A 440 -18.89 -19.37 -1.67
C VAL A 440 -18.29 -20.54 -2.43
N PHE A 441 -18.97 -21.68 -2.39
CA PHE A 441 -18.64 -22.90 -3.11
C PHE A 441 -19.77 -23.20 -4.10
N GLY A 442 -19.43 -23.47 -5.35
CA GLY A 442 -20.37 -23.88 -6.38
C GLY A 442 -20.83 -25.32 -6.16
N GLU A 443 -21.95 -25.67 -6.79
CA GLU A 443 -22.59 -27.00 -6.66
C GLU A 443 -21.62 -28.16 -6.87
N ALA A 444 -20.77 -28.09 -7.90
CA ALA A 444 -19.80 -29.14 -8.23
C ALA A 444 -18.62 -29.24 -7.25
N GLU A 445 -18.42 -28.24 -6.38
CA GLU A 445 -17.33 -28.22 -5.39
C GLU A 445 -17.73 -28.92 -4.09
N VAL A 446 -19.02 -29.09 -3.82
CA VAL A 446 -19.54 -29.64 -2.56
C VAL A 446 -19.87 -31.12 -2.71
N PRO A 447 -19.37 -32.00 -1.82
CA PRO A 447 -19.70 -33.42 -1.85
C PRO A 447 -21.20 -33.71 -1.73
N VAL A 448 -21.63 -34.75 -2.43
CA VAL A 448 -22.99 -35.30 -2.35
C VAL A 448 -22.91 -36.71 -1.78
N ASN A 449 -23.85 -37.06 -0.91
CA ASN A 449 -23.95 -38.34 -0.20
C ASN A 449 -22.82 -38.63 0.81
N PHE A 450 -21.88 -37.72 1.02
CA PHE A 450 -20.85 -37.83 2.05
C PHE A 450 -20.98 -36.72 3.09
N PRO A 451 -20.73 -36.99 4.39
CA PRO A 451 -20.66 -35.94 5.39
C PRO A 451 -19.52 -34.97 5.11
N TYR A 452 -19.79 -33.66 5.18
CA TYR A 452 -18.80 -32.59 4.98
C TYR A 452 -18.93 -31.49 6.04
N ARG A 453 -17.87 -30.70 6.21
CA ARG A 453 -17.84 -29.48 7.03
C ARG A 453 -16.84 -28.47 6.47
N PHE A 454 -16.85 -27.26 6.99
CA PHE A 454 -15.86 -26.24 6.67
C PHE A 454 -14.96 -25.96 7.87
N ALA A 455 -13.65 -25.86 7.61
CA ALA A 455 -12.64 -25.38 8.54
C ALA A 455 -12.14 -24.01 8.06
N ILE A 456 -12.41 -22.96 8.84
CA ILE A 456 -12.04 -21.58 8.54
C ILE A 456 -10.84 -21.19 9.39
N ARG A 457 -9.76 -20.69 8.77
CA ARG A 457 -8.59 -20.17 9.47
C ARG A 457 -8.31 -18.72 9.07
N PRO A 458 -8.30 -17.76 10.01
CA PRO A 458 -7.84 -16.41 9.72
C PRO A 458 -6.32 -16.46 9.56
N CYS A 459 -5.77 -15.67 8.64
CA CYS A 459 -4.35 -15.69 8.31
C CYS A 459 -3.80 -14.28 8.29
N GLU A 460 -2.56 -14.12 8.73
CA GLU A 460 -1.80 -12.88 8.49
C GLU A 460 -0.99 -12.98 7.17
N CYS A 461 -0.43 -11.86 6.71
CA CYS A 461 0.18 -11.71 5.38
C CYS A 461 1.47 -12.53 5.14
N PHE A 462 2.18 -12.97 6.19
CA PHE A 462 3.32 -13.89 6.11
C PHE A 462 2.91 -15.38 6.20
N GLY A 463 1.60 -15.66 6.35
CA GLY A 463 1.04 -17.00 6.20
C GLY A 463 0.78 -17.78 7.49
N LYS A 464 1.09 -17.24 8.68
CA LYS A 464 0.68 -17.83 9.96
C LYS A 464 -0.84 -17.84 10.08
N LYS A 465 -1.36 -18.99 10.50
CA LYS A 465 -2.80 -19.28 10.54
C LYS A 465 -3.28 -19.39 11.97
N GLY A 466 -4.44 -18.80 12.24
CA GLY A 466 -5.15 -18.95 13.50
C GLY A 466 -5.70 -20.35 13.71
N ALA A 467 -6.24 -20.58 14.91
CA ALA A 467 -6.99 -21.79 15.21
C ALA A 467 -8.22 -21.88 14.29
N PRO A 468 -8.57 -23.08 13.80
CA PRO A 468 -9.72 -23.24 12.92
C PRO A 468 -11.04 -23.04 13.66
N LEU A 469 -11.95 -22.29 13.04
CA LEU A 469 -13.38 -22.29 13.34
C LEU A 469 -14.06 -23.34 12.45
N TYR A 470 -14.78 -24.28 13.06
CA TYR A 470 -15.47 -25.34 12.34
C TYR A 470 -16.97 -25.08 12.25
N THR A 471 -17.57 -25.48 11.13
CA THR A 471 -19.02 -25.70 11.04
C THR A 471 -19.35 -27.10 11.55
N ASP A 472 -20.61 -27.32 11.91
CA ASP A 472 -21.11 -28.69 12.14
C ASP A 472 -20.99 -29.54 10.87
N TRP A 473 -20.90 -30.86 11.05
CA TRP A 473 -20.99 -31.83 9.96
C TRP A 473 -22.39 -31.80 9.33
N ARG A 474 -22.43 -31.85 8.00
CA ARG A 474 -23.64 -31.82 7.17
C ARG A 474 -23.55 -32.90 6.11
N GLN A 475 -24.68 -33.29 5.54
CA GLN A 475 -24.72 -34.24 4.43
C GLN A 475 -25.85 -33.85 3.48
N ASP A 476 -25.51 -33.57 2.24
CA ASP A 476 -26.48 -33.34 1.17
C ASP A 476 -26.83 -34.69 0.55
N LYS A 477 -28.13 -34.94 0.34
CA LYS A 477 -28.61 -36.12 -0.39
C LYS A 477 -28.79 -35.76 -1.86
N GLY A 478 -28.30 -36.64 -2.73
CA GLY A 478 -28.40 -36.50 -4.18
C GLY A 478 -29.80 -36.69 -4.74
#